data_AF-A0A0J1PNJ7-F1
#
_entry.id   AF-A0A0J1PNJ7-F1
#
_cell.length_a   1.000
_cell.length_b   1.000
_cell.length_c   1.000
_cell.angle_alpha   90.00
_cell.angle_beta   90.00
_cell.angle_gamma   90.00
#
_symmetry.space_group_name_H-M   'P 1'
#
loop_
_entity.id
_entity.type
_entity.pdbx_description
1 polymer ?
#
loop_
_entity_poly.entity_id
_entity_poly.type
_entity_poly.pdbx_seq_one_letter_code
_entity_poly.pdbx_strand_id
1 'polypeptide(L)'
;MRNILLACLILNCPFVSAVSYVTVNFRATLQTTTCNISIAVGSNTTVNQTLDFGALTMSQIEAQGSNTRKDFSLQYNDCYITSSGSTVKQTLNWIQTLPKASASWSGYSTELKGGEVGVAAVLYRTSDLNTAIPLDPNNNEKITWSSTERTNAKLPLTLVLRPASSSTTVKTGIFNGTLTFTTIYQ
;
A
#
# COMPACT_ATOMS: atom_id res chain seq x y z
N MET A 1 -13.49 55.25 49.25
CA MET A 1 -14.15 54.16 48.50
C MET A 1 -13.21 53.78 47.35
N ARG A 2 -12.11 53.07 47.57
CA ARG A 2 -11.89 51.60 47.58
C ARG A 2 -12.55 50.85 46.41
N ASN A 3 -11.70 50.38 45.49
CA ASN A 3 -11.73 49.20 44.60
C ASN A 3 -10.47 49.34 43.71
N ILE A 4 -9.26 48.84 43.99
CA ILE A 4 -8.71 47.48 44.25
C ILE A 4 -8.99 46.44 43.15
N LEU A 5 -7.89 46.12 42.44
CA LEU A 5 -7.46 44.89 41.72
C LEU A 5 -8.23 44.47 40.43
N LEU A 6 -7.59 44.43 39.25
CA LEU A 6 -6.58 43.47 38.70
C LEU A 6 -7.22 42.27 37.99
N ALA A 7 -7.08 42.18 36.67
CA ALA A 7 -6.96 40.91 35.94
C ALA A 7 -6.41 41.17 34.52
N CYS A 8 -5.09 41.05 34.36
CA CYS A 8 -4.54 40.53 33.10
C CYS A 8 -5.13 39.14 32.86
N LEU A 9 -5.63 38.83 31.66
CA LEU A 9 -5.25 37.57 31.05
C LEU A 9 -5.44 37.59 29.53
N ILE A 10 -4.29 37.38 28.89
CA ILE A 10 -4.02 37.10 27.49
C ILE A 10 -4.91 35.94 27.01
N LEU A 11 -5.64 36.12 25.92
CA LEU A 11 -6.08 35.01 25.06
C LEU A 11 -5.57 35.26 23.62
N ASN A 12 -4.24 35.34 23.49
CA ASN A 12 -3.59 34.73 22.35
C ASN A 12 -3.77 33.22 22.53
N CYS A 13 -4.89 32.70 22.07
CA CYS A 13 -5.02 31.27 21.83
C CYS A 13 -4.20 31.02 20.57
N PRO A 14 -2.99 30.41 20.61
CA PRO A 14 -2.54 29.73 19.42
C PRO A 14 -3.65 28.73 19.12
N PHE A 15 -4.35 28.90 17.99
CA PHE A 15 -5.04 27.79 17.38
C PHE A 15 -3.96 26.74 17.13
N VAL A 16 -3.79 25.85 18.11
CA VAL A 16 -3.15 24.57 17.90
C VAL A 16 -4.11 23.89 16.96
N SER A 17 -3.86 24.02 15.65
CA SER A 17 -4.43 23.12 14.68
C SER A 17 -4.05 21.75 15.18
N ALA A 18 -5.06 20.98 15.62
CA ALA A 18 -4.88 19.59 15.97
C ALA A 18 -4.39 18.90 14.70
N VAL A 19 -3.06 18.78 14.57
CA VAL A 19 -2.46 18.11 13.43
C VAL A 19 -2.89 16.67 13.55
N SER A 20 -3.80 16.34 12.66
CA SER A 20 -4.49 15.07 12.62
C SER A 20 -3.62 14.13 11.82
N TYR A 21 -2.89 13.27 12.53
CA TYR A 21 -1.99 12.33 11.90
C TYR A 21 -2.75 11.06 11.52
N VAL A 22 -2.64 10.69 10.25
CA VAL A 22 -2.93 9.33 9.82
C VAL A 22 -1.61 8.57 9.74
N THR A 23 -1.45 7.53 10.57
CA THR A 23 -0.33 6.57 10.46
C THR A 23 -0.78 5.42 9.59
N VAL A 24 -0.04 5.11 8.53
CA VAL A 24 -0.35 4.01 7.60
C VAL A 24 0.62 2.87 7.82
N ASN A 25 0.14 1.77 8.39
CA ASN A 25 0.90 0.53 8.45
C ASN A 25 0.35 -0.43 7.42
N PHE A 26 1.14 -0.70 6.39
CA PHE A 26 0.85 -1.73 5.43
C PHE A 26 1.62 -3.00 5.79
N ARG A 27 1.03 -4.18 5.59
CA ARG A 27 1.78 -5.44 5.63
C ARG A 27 1.44 -6.22 4.38
N ALA A 28 2.45 -6.63 3.64
CA ALA A 28 2.29 -7.65 2.62
C ALA A 28 2.97 -8.93 3.03
N THR A 29 2.29 -10.06 2.83
CA THR A 29 2.78 -11.40 3.18
C THR A 29 2.74 -12.28 1.92
N LEU A 30 3.80 -13.06 1.71
CA LEU A 30 3.92 -14.02 0.61
C LEU A 30 3.85 -15.45 1.16
N GLN A 31 3.23 -16.36 0.41
CA GLN A 31 3.23 -17.79 0.71
C GLN A 31 4.37 -18.47 -0.06
N THR A 32 5.14 -19.35 0.60
CA THR A 32 6.39 -19.92 0.10
C THR A 32 6.21 -20.82 -1.14
N THR A 33 7.10 -20.68 -2.12
CA THR A 33 7.14 -21.48 -3.36
C THR A 33 8.57 -21.90 -3.71
N THR A 34 8.79 -22.65 -4.81
CA THR A 34 10.14 -23.04 -5.28
C THR A 34 10.98 -21.86 -5.80
N CYS A 35 10.34 -20.74 -6.13
CA CYS A 35 10.97 -19.45 -6.36
C CYS A 35 10.87 -18.58 -5.10
N ASN A 36 11.91 -17.82 -4.79
CA ASN A 36 11.88 -16.83 -3.71
C ASN A 36 11.28 -15.52 -4.25
N ILE A 37 10.00 -15.27 -3.99
CA ILE A 37 9.40 -13.95 -4.24
C ILE A 37 9.72 -13.05 -3.06
N SER A 38 10.10 -11.81 -3.34
CA SER A 38 10.36 -10.77 -2.35
C SER A 38 9.67 -9.47 -2.74
N ILE A 39 9.44 -8.61 -1.76
CA ILE A 39 8.87 -7.30 -1.93
C ILE A 39 9.99 -6.28 -1.71
N ALA A 40 10.24 -5.46 -2.73
CA ALA A 40 11.26 -4.43 -2.71
C ALA A 40 10.65 -3.04 -2.62
N VAL A 41 11.12 -2.26 -1.64
CA VAL A 41 10.74 -0.87 -1.38
C VAL A 41 12.02 -0.06 -1.31
N GLY A 42 12.30 0.74 -2.34
CA GLY A 42 13.62 1.35 -2.51
C GLY A 42 14.72 0.28 -2.58
N SER A 43 15.71 0.36 -1.68
CA SER A 43 16.79 -0.62 -1.55
C SER A 43 16.48 -1.81 -0.64
N ASN A 44 15.35 -1.79 0.09
CA ASN A 44 15.00 -2.83 1.04
C ASN A 44 14.21 -3.94 0.37
N THR A 45 14.65 -5.19 0.50
CA THR A 45 14.02 -6.36 -0.12
C THR A 45 13.77 -7.45 0.92
N THR A 46 12.51 -7.84 1.13
CA THR A 46 12.13 -8.92 2.06
C THR A 46 10.79 -9.53 1.69
N VAL A 47 10.50 -10.75 2.17
CA VAL A 47 9.24 -11.46 1.93
C VAL A 47 8.02 -10.82 2.61
N ASN A 48 8.27 -10.01 3.65
CA ASN A 48 7.26 -9.21 4.33
C ASN A 48 7.71 -7.76 4.36
N GLN A 49 6.95 -6.85 3.74
CA GLN A 49 7.26 -5.42 3.73
C GLN A 49 6.17 -4.59 4.39
N THR A 50 6.62 -3.49 4.99
CA THR A 50 5.76 -2.40 5.43
C THR A 50 5.97 -1.17 4.57
N LEU A 51 4.90 -0.75 3.90
CA LEU A 51 4.84 0.54 3.22
C LEU A 51 4.35 1.57 4.23
N ASP A 52 5.30 2.31 4.80
CA ASP A 52 5.00 3.41 5.69
C ASP A 52 4.90 4.72 4.89
N PHE A 53 3.73 5.34 4.95
CA PHE A 53 3.47 6.66 4.36
C PHE A 53 3.84 7.80 5.33
N GLY A 54 4.29 7.46 6.53
CA GLY A 54 4.50 8.39 7.61
C GLY A 54 3.19 8.97 8.10
N ALA A 55 3.30 10.10 8.77
CA ALA A 55 2.15 10.85 9.25
C ALA A 55 1.67 11.82 8.16
N LEU A 56 0.46 11.61 7.66
CA LEU A 56 -0.17 12.48 6.65
C LEU A 56 -1.29 13.31 7.26
N THR A 57 -1.42 14.56 6.80
CA THR A 57 -2.57 15.42 7.13
C THR A 57 -3.78 15.05 6.27
N MET A 58 -4.99 15.41 6.72
CA MET A 58 -6.21 15.21 5.92
C MET A 58 -6.11 15.90 4.55
N SER A 59 -5.64 17.14 4.53
CA SER A 59 -5.47 17.92 3.30
C SER A 59 -4.51 17.26 2.31
N GLN A 60 -3.46 16.60 2.80
CA GLN A 60 -2.53 15.85 1.96
C GLN A 60 -3.19 14.64 1.32
N ILE A 61 -4.02 13.91 2.08
CA ILE A 61 -4.80 12.77 1.57
C ILE A 61 -5.81 13.23 0.50
N GLU A 62 -6.54 14.30 0.77
CA GLU A 62 -7.54 14.87 -0.16
C GLU A 62 -6.90 15.39 -1.45
N ALA A 63 -5.73 16.02 -1.34
CA ALA A 63 -4.98 16.53 -2.49
C ALA A 63 -4.36 15.41 -3.36
N GLN A 64 -4.20 14.19 -2.82
CA GLN A 64 -3.65 13.02 -3.54
C GLN A 64 -2.29 13.28 -4.21
N GLY A 65 -1.43 14.02 -3.50
CA GLY A 65 -0.09 14.40 -3.94
C GLY A 65 0.91 13.23 -3.94
N SER A 66 2.19 13.52 -4.20
CA SER A 66 3.25 12.50 -4.26
C SER A 66 3.48 11.77 -2.93
N ASN A 67 3.23 12.44 -1.81
CA ASN A 67 3.36 11.89 -0.46
C ASN A 67 2.30 10.83 -0.12
N THR A 68 1.19 10.77 -0.86
CA THR A 68 0.17 9.72 -0.70
C THR A 68 0.46 8.50 -1.57
N ARG A 69 1.65 8.41 -2.18
CA ARG A 69 2.04 7.33 -3.09
C ARG A 69 3.29 6.63 -2.59
N LYS A 70 3.31 5.30 -2.71
CA LYS A 70 4.49 4.48 -2.46
C LYS A 70 4.66 3.47 -3.57
N ASP A 71 5.80 3.56 -4.22
CA ASP A 71 6.23 2.57 -5.21
C ASP A 71 6.91 1.41 -4.49
N PHE A 72 6.63 0.21 -4.98
CA PHE A 72 7.28 -1.02 -4.58
C PHE A 72 7.33 -1.97 -5.77
N SER A 73 7.95 -3.12 -5.59
CA SER A 73 7.91 -4.16 -6.62
C SER A 73 7.87 -5.53 -6.00
N LEU A 74 7.19 -6.45 -6.68
CA LEU A 74 7.37 -7.87 -6.44
C LEU A 74 8.54 -8.31 -7.32
N GLN A 75 9.57 -8.86 -6.69
CA GLN A 75 10.75 -9.38 -7.36
C GLN A 75 10.82 -10.87 -7.15
N TYR A 76 10.89 -11.62 -8.24
CA TYR A 76 11.20 -13.04 -8.13
C TYR A 76 12.71 -13.22 -8.23
N ASN A 77 13.26 -13.88 -7.23
CA ASN A 77 14.66 -14.25 -7.16
C ASN A 77 14.75 -15.77 -7.12
N ASP A 78 15.87 -16.29 -7.60
CA ASP A 78 16.27 -17.67 -7.38
C ASP A 78 15.26 -18.75 -7.82
N CYS A 79 14.61 -18.55 -8.98
CA CYS A 79 13.82 -19.60 -9.61
C CYS A 79 14.75 -20.68 -10.18
N TYR A 80 15.04 -21.71 -9.40
CA TYR A 80 15.88 -22.83 -9.80
C TYR A 80 15.17 -24.16 -9.61
N ILE A 81 15.47 -25.13 -10.48
CA ILE A 81 15.20 -26.54 -10.22
C ILE A 81 16.52 -27.20 -9.83
N THR A 82 16.51 -27.96 -8.74
CA THR A 82 17.63 -28.80 -8.35
C THR A 82 17.29 -30.24 -8.74
N SER A 83 18.09 -30.81 -9.64
CA SER A 83 17.99 -32.21 -10.03
C SER A 83 19.39 -32.81 -10.02
N SER A 84 19.56 -33.94 -9.33
CA SER A 84 20.83 -34.69 -9.27
C SER A 84 22.05 -33.82 -8.94
N GLY A 85 21.92 -32.90 -7.97
CA GLY A 85 23.01 -32.04 -7.51
C GLY A 85 23.35 -30.84 -8.41
N SER A 86 22.64 -30.66 -9.54
CA SER A 86 22.79 -29.51 -10.42
C SER A 86 21.63 -28.54 -10.27
N THR A 87 21.95 -27.25 -10.14
CA THR A 87 20.98 -26.16 -10.04
C THR A 87 20.84 -25.47 -11.40
N VAL A 88 19.66 -25.53 -12.01
CA VAL A 88 19.40 -24.91 -13.33
C VAL A 88 18.40 -23.77 -13.19
N LYS A 89 18.81 -22.58 -13.63
CA LYS A 89 17.94 -21.38 -13.64
C LYS A 89 16.77 -21.63 -14.58
N GLN A 90 15.57 -21.45 -14.07
CA GLN A 90 14.36 -21.57 -14.87
C GLN A 90 14.09 -20.28 -15.64
N THR A 91 13.73 -20.41 -16.90
CA THR A 91 13.11 -19.34 -17.68
C THR A 91 11.61 -19.41 -17.40
N LEU A 92 11.06 -18.41 -16.71
CA LEU A 92 9.62 -18.32 -16.48
C LEU A 92 8.92 -17.82 -17.76
N ASN A 93 8.21 -18.72 -18.42
CA ASN A 93 7.45 -18.39 -19.62
C ASN A 93 6.09 -17.77 -19.28
N TRP A 94 5.68 -17.87 -18.03
CA TRP A 94 4.44 -17.29 -17.56
C TRP A 94 4.44 -17.07 -16.05
N ILE A 95 3.82 -15.97 -15.60
CA ILE A 95 3.63 -15.68 -14.17
C ILE A 95 2.40 -14.79 -13.97
N GLN A 96 1.64 -15.10 -12.94
CA GLN A 96 0.49 -14.35 -12.46
C GLN A 96 0.64 -14.03 -10.98
N THR A 97 0.06 -12.92 -10.55
CA THR A 97 -0.05 -12.55 -9.15
C THR A 97 -1.46 -12.14 -8.80
N LEU A 98 -1.95 -12.66 -7.68
CA LEU A 98 -3.29 -12.45 -7.16
C LEU A 98 -3.16 -11.57 -5.91
N PRO A 99 -3.49 -10.26 -6.00
CA PRO A 99 -3.52 -9.38 -4.86
C PRO A 99 -4.83 -9.57 -4.07
N LYS A 100 -4.71 -9.74 -2.76
CA LYS A 100 -5.84 -9.91 -1.83
C LYS A 100 -5.80 -8.84 -0.74
N ALA A 101 -6.85 -8.05 -0.63
CA ALA A 101 -7.03 -7.15 0.52
C ALA A 101 -7.56 -7.88 1.76
N SER A 102 -7.11 -7.44 2.95
CA SER A 102 -7.68 -7.89 4.23
C SER A 102 -9.13 -7.43 4.42
N ALA A 103 -9.49 -6.27 3.87
CA ALA A 103 -10.84 -5.73 3.87
C ALA A 103 -11.00 -4.76 2.70
N SER A 104 -12.19 -4.69 2.12
CA SER A 104 -12.54 -3.69 1.11
C SER A 104 -13.78 -2.91 1.51
N TRP A 105 -13.97 -1.73 0.91
CA TRP A 105 -15.22 -1.00 1.06
C TRP A 105 -16.34 -1.68 0.25
N SER A 106 -17.54 -1.75 0.82
CA SER A 106 -18.69 -2.35 0.13
C SER A 106 -18.96 -1.61 -1.18
N GLY A 107 -18.99 -2.34 -2.30
CA GLY A 107 -19.20 -1.77 -3.64
C GLY A 107 -17.95 -1.18 -4.30
N TYR A 108 -16.79 -1.13 -3.63
CA TYR A 108 -15.54 -0.59 -4.16
C TYR A 108 -14.44 -1.66 -4.16
N SER A 109 -14.44 -2.51 -5.19
CA SER A 109 -13.55 -3.67 -5.28
C SER A 109 -12.06 -3.33 -5.44
N THR A 110 -11.72 -2.09 -5.75
CA THR A 110 -10.32 -1.62 -5.91
C THR A 110 -9.77 -0.94 -4.66
N GLU A 111 -10.57 -0.82 -3.60
CA GLU A 111 -10.23 -0.03 -2.43
C GLU A 111 -10.01 -0.88 -1.19
N LEU A 112 -8.75 -0.90 -0.74
CA LEU A 112 -8.38 -1.47 0.55
C LEU A 112 -8.87 -0.55 1.67
N LYS A 113 -9.68 -1.10 2.57
CA LYS A 113 -10.08 -0.44 3.81
C LYS A 113 -9.04 -0.68 4.89
N GLY A 114 -8.64 0.38 5.57
CA GLY A 114 -7.76 0.31 6.74
C GLY A 114 -8.25 1.18 7.88
N GLY A 115 -8.95 0.59 8.84
CA GLY A 115 -9.58 1.32 9.95
C GLY A 115 -10.83 2.12 9.55
N GLU A 116 -11.28 2.99 10.45
CA GLU A 116 -12.49 3.81 10.31
C GLU A 116 -12.17 5.30 10.11
N VAL A 117 -11.13 5.59 9.30
CA VAL A 117 -10.62 6.96 9.07
C VAL A 117 -11.04 7.58 7.74
N GLY A 118 -11.89 6.91 6.96
CA GLY A 118 -12.36 7.43 5.68
C GLY A 118 -11.29 7.50 4.58
N VAL A 119 -10.16 6.82 4.76
CA VAL A 119 -9.08 6.68 3.77
C VAL A 119 -9.15 5.29 3.14
N ALA A 120 -8.85 5.20 1.85
CA ALA A 120 -8.66 3.98 1.11
C ALA A 120 -7.24 3.92 0.52
N ALA A 121 -6.72 2.71 0.37
CA ALA A 121 -5.53 2.48 -0.45
C ALA A 121 -5.92 1.78 -1.76
N VAL A 122 -5.35 2.22 -2.87
CA VAL A 122 -5.63 1.68 -4.20
C VAL A 122 -4.33 1.27 -4.86
N LEU A 123 -4.34 0.07 -5.43
CA LEU A 123 -3.17 -0.54 -6.05
C LEU A 123 -3.18 -0.28 -7.56
N TYR A 124 -2.01 0.02 -8.11
CA TYR A 124 -1.81 0.27 -9.54
C TYR A 124 -0.54 -0.42 -10.02
N ARG A 125 -0.42 -0.61 -11.33
CA ARG A 125 0.92 -0.74 -11.94
C ARG A 125 1.58 0.63 -11.92
N THR A 126 2.87 0.69 -11.59
CA THR A 126 3.59 1.99 -11.58
C THR A 126 3.55 2.69 -12.94
N SER A 127 3.48 1.94 -14.04
CA SER A 127 3.37 2.48 -15.40
C SER A 127 1.97 2.98 -15.77
N ASP A 128 0.93 2.66 -14.99
CA ASP A 128 -0.45 3.06 -15.28
C ASP A 128 -1.22 3.32 -13.97
N LEU A 129 -1.27 4.58 -13.57
CA LEU A 129 -2.00 5.05 -12.39
C LEU A 129 -3.49 5.37 -12.68
N ASN A 130 -3.97 5.14 -13.90
CA ASN A 130 -5.37 5.38 -14.26
C ASN A 130 -6.21 4.10 -14.14
N THR A 131 -5.60 2.93 -14.32
CA THR A 131 -6.27 1.64 -14.21
C THR A 131 -5.95 1.00 -12.86
N ALA A 132 -6.85 1.17 -11.90
CA ALA A 132 -6.74 0.53 -10.61
C ALA A 132 -6.80 -1.00 -10.73
N ILE A 133 -5.97 -1.69 -9.95
CA ILE A 133 -5.96 -3.14 -9.84
C ILE A 133 -7.04 -3.55 -8.83
N PRO A 134 -8.00 -4.39 -9.23
CA PRO A 134 -9.00 -4.94 -8.31
C PRO A 134 -8.36 -5.74 -7.17
N LEU A 135 -8.90 -5.57 -5.97
CA LEU A 135 -8.48 -6.22 -4.73
C LEU A 135 -9.60 -7.16 -4.27
N ASP A 136 -9.89 -8.20 -5.07
CA ASP A 136 -10.96 -9.14 -4.74
C ASP A 136 -10.57 -9.99 -3.52
N PRO A 137 -11.35 -9.97 -2.42
CA PRO A 137 -11.10 -10.82 -1.25
C PRO A 137 -11.18 -12.33 -1.56
N ASN A 138 -11.78 -12.72 -2.69
CA ASN A 138 -11.89 -14.10 -3.16
C ASN A 138 -10.80 -14.53 -4.16
N ASN A 139 -9.79 -13.70 -4.44
CA ASN A 139 -8.65 -14.03 -5.30
C ASN A 139 -9.02 -14.34 -6.78
N ASN A 140 -10.10 -13.81 -7.34
CA ASN A 140 -10.40 -14.05 -8.75
C ASN A 140 -9.63 -13.11 -9.69
N GLU A 141 -9.16 -11.99 -9.16
CA GLU A 141 -8.49 -10.93 -9.90
C GLU A 141 -6.99 -11.20 -10.00
N LYS A 142 -6.44 -11.08 -11.21
CA LYS A 142 -5.08 -11.53 -11.52
C LYS A 142 -4.30 -10.49 -12.30
N ILE A 143 -3.06 -10.27 -11.87
CA ILE A 143 -2.06 -9.51 -12.60
C ILE A 143 -1.22 -10.51 -13.39
N THR A 144 -1.44 -10.61 -14.69
CA THR A 144 -0.51 -11.32 -15.59
C THR A 144 0.70 -10.42 -15.83
N TRP A 145 1.91 -10.93 -15.60
CA TRP A 145 3.12 -10.16 -15.87
C TRP A 145 3.42 -10.17 -17.37
N SER A 146 3.78 -9.00 -17.88
CA SER A 146 4.30 -8.81 -19.23
C SER A 146 5.61 -9.56 -19.44
N SER A 147 6.00 -9.72 -20.71
CA SER A 147 7.32 -10.26 -21.07
C SER A 147 8.46 -9.44 -20.45
N THR A 148 8.36 -8.12 -20.46
CA THR A 148 9.36 -7.22 -19.86
C THR A 148 9.46 -7.39 -18.35
N GLU A 149 8.33 -7.44 -17.64
CA GLU A 149 8.31 -7.67 -16.19
C GLU A 149 8.93 -9.04 -15.84
N ARG A 150 8.67 -10.07 -16.65
CA ARG A 150 9.33 -11.38 -16.50
C ARG A 150 10.82 -11.30 -16.77
N THR A 151 11.26 -10.77 -17.90
CA THR A 151 12.69 -10.64 -18.22
C THR A 151 13.47 -9.87 -17.15
N ASN A 152 12.87 -8.81 -16.61
CA ASN A 152 13.46 -8.00 -15.56
C ASN A 152 13.28 -8.57 -14.14
N ALA A 153 12.61 -9.71 -14.03
CA ALA A 153 12.25 -10.37 -12.78
C ALA A 153 11.53 -9.45 -11.76
N LYS A 154 10.71 -8.52 -12.26
CA LYS A 154 10.16 -7.42 -11.48
C LYS A 154 8.77 -7.00 -11.97
N LEU A 155 7.79 -7.03 -11.08
CA LEU A 155 6.47 -6.40 -11.25
C LEU A 155 6.42 -5.09 -10.45
N PRO A 156 6.53 -3.92 -11.09
CA PRO A 156 6.45 -2.62 -10.42
C PRO A 156 5.00 -2.23 -10.10
N LEU A 157 4.75 -1.90 -8.84
CA LEU A 157 3.44 -1.55 -8.32
C LEU A 157 3.50 -0.24 -7.53
N THR A 158 2.39 0.47 -7.50
CA THR A 158 2.22 1.70 -6.72
C THR A 158 0.98 1.58 -5.88
N LEU A 159 1.11 1.85 -4.58
CA LEU A 159 -0.01 1.98 -3.67
C LEU A 159 -0.28 3.48 -3.44
N VAL A 160 -1.54 3.90 -3.62
CA VAL A 160 -1.97 5.28 -3.46
C VAL A 160 -3.02 5.39 -2.37
N LEU A 161 -2.82 6.28 -1.41
CA LEU A 161 -3.82 6.67 -0.42
C LEU A 161 -4.67 7.81 -0.96
N ARG A 162 -5.99 7.70 -0.77
CA ARG A 162 -6.99 8.69 -1.14
C ARG A 162 -8.21 8.61 -0.21
N PRO A 163 -9.12 9.60 -0.20
CA PRO A 163 -10.42 9.45 0.46
C PRO A 163 -11.17 8.23 -0.12
N ALA A 164 -11.86 7.46 0.74
CA ALA A 164 -12.57 6.25 0.32
C ALA A 164 -13.76 6.51 -0.62
N SER A 165 -14.26 7.74 -0.69
CA SER A 165 -15.15 8.19 -1.76
C SER A 165 -15.22 9.71 -1.74
N SER A 166 -15.82 10.30 -2.77
CA SER A 166 -16.06 11.75 -2.83
C SER A 166 -16.96 12.28 -1.70
N SER A 167 -17.76 11.43 -1.06
CA SER A 167 -18.64 11.78 0.05
C SER A 167 -18.11 11.38 1.42
N THR A 168 -16.97 10.68 1.49
CA THR A 168 -16.38 10.26 2.77
C THR A 168 -15.45 11.31 3.32
N THR A 169 -15.77 11.83 4.50
CA THR A 169 -14.88 12.72 5.25
C THR A 169 -13.71 11.93 5.83
N VAL A 170 -12.49 12.36 5.52
CA VAL A 170 -11.27 11.83 6.15
C VAL A 170 -11.27 12.23 7.63
N LYS A 171 -10.97 11.28 8.51
CA LYS A 171 -10.90 11.48 9.96
C LYS A 171 -9.50 11.26 10.48
N THR A 172 -9.23 11.80 11.67
CA THR A 172 -8.01 11.51 12.43
C THR A 172 -7.97 10.04 12.80
N GLY A 173 -6.81 9.40 12.73
CA GLY A 173 -6.64 8.04 13.26
C GLY A 173 -5.69 7.20 12.44
N ILE A 174 -5.53 5.93 12.80
CA ILE A 174 -4.57 5.04 12.14
C ILE A 174 -5.27 4.33 10.98
N PHE A 175 -4.63 4.36 9.81
CA PHE A 175 -4.96 3.48 8.69
C PHE A 175 -4.08 2.23 8.77
N ASN A 176 -4.66 1.04 8.78
CA ASN A 176 -3.91 -0.21 8.72
C ASN A 176 -4.63 -1.21 7.82
N GLY A 177 -3.95 -1.64 6.77
CA GLY A 177 -4.49 -2.59 5.79
C GLY A 177 -3.41 -3.55 5.32
N THR A 178 -3.80 -4.78 5.00
CA THR A 178 -2.89 -5.82 4.53
C THR A 178 -3.24 -6.20 3.10
N LEU A 179 -2.23 -6.28 2.22
CA LEU A 179 -2.35 -6.93 0.91
C LEU A 179 -1.53 -8.20 0.89
N THR A 180 -2.16 -9.34 0.67
CA THR A 180 -1.48 -10.61 0.46
C THR A 180 -1.32 -10.82 -1.04
N PHE A 181 -0.12 -11.19 -1.49
CA PHE A 181 0.12 -11.51 -2.90
C PHE A 181 0.37 -13.01 -3.03
N THR A 182 -0.45 -13.69 -3.83
CA THR A 182 -0.22 -15.09 -4.21
C THR A 182 0.28 -15.14 -5.64
N THR A 183 1.47 -15.71 -5.87
CA THR A 183 2.07 -15.81 -7.20
C THR A 183 1.95 -17.24 -7.74
N ILE A 184 1.58 -17.36 -9.02
CA ILE A 184 1.49 -18.62 -9.75
C ILE A 184 2.38 -18.50 -10.99
N TYR A 185 3.21 -19.49 -11.30
CA TYR A 185 4.15 -19.43 -12.41
C TYR A 185 4.36 -20.79 -13.09
N GLN A 186 4.83 -20.75 -14.34
CA GLN A 186 5.18 -21.89 -15.18
C GLN A 186 6.41 -21.61 -16.03
#